data_AF-A0A7C3QKA0-F1
#
_entry.id   AF-A0A7C3QKA0-F1
#
_cell.length_a   1.000
_cell.length_b   1.000
_cell.length_c   1.000
_cell.angle_alpha   90.00
_cell.angle_beta   90.00
_cell.angle_gamma   90.00
#
_symmetry.space_group_name_H-M   'P 1'
#
loop_
_entity.id
_entity.type
_entity.pdbx_description
1 polymer ?
#
loop_
_entity_poly.entity_id
_entity_poly.type
_entity_poly.pdbx_seq_one_letter_code
_entity_poly.pdbx_strand_id
1 'polypeptide(L)'
;MIYVDIKEDRRVFSRLALKDSALVMTSNFMGLINDLSLGGLAFSYCHKGALPVADTALEIIIAHDTFTMAAGQFEIVDNNTVGNKGVDWSILVGRLRFCNLDGGKFMRLWHFIKRNCTFDSSETDDIVGNGIISHYDALPSVSTDLSESLINDRV
;
A
#
# COMPACT_ATOMS: atom_id res chain seq x y z
N MET A 1 -2.73 39.19 13.18
CA MET A 1 -2.87 38.55 11.86
C MET A 1 -1.93 37.36 11.86
N ILE A 2 -2.46 36.15 12.08
CA ILE A 2 -1.65 34.93 12.10
C ILE A 2 -1.52 34.46 10.65
N TYR A 3 -0.29 34.48 10.12
CA TYR A 3 0.01 33.85 8.84
C TYR A 3 0.13 32.35 9.09
N VAL A 4 -0.91 31.60 8.70
CA VAL A 4 -0.80 30.15 8.58
C VAL A 4 -0.11 29.91 7.24
N ASP A 5 1.18 29.56 7.30
CA ASP A 5 1.95 29.09 6.16
C ASP A 5 1.38 27.73 5.74
N ILE A 6 0.41 27.74 4.82
CA ILE A 6 -0.12 26.54 4.19
C ILE A 6 0.99 26.02 3.29
N LYS A 7 1.84 25.13 3.82
CA LYS A 7 2.75 24.34 3.00
C LYS A 7 1.90 23.52 2.04
N GLU A 8 1.92 23.87 0.76
CA GLU A 8 1.30 23.08 -0.30
C GLU A 8 1.75 21.62 -0.16
N ASP A 9 0.79 20.71 -0.03
CA ASP A 9 1.08 19.29 0.04
C ASP A 9 1.55 18.83 -1.34
N ARG A 10 2.84 18.49 -1.45
CA ARG A 10 3.45 18.00 -2.70
C ARG A 10 3.16 16.53 -2.97
N ARG A 11 2.32 15.89 -2.14
CA ARG A 11 2.01 14.47 -2.26
C ARG A 11 0.98 14.24 -3.35
N VAL A 12 1.30 13.30 -4.23
CA VAL A 12 0.39 12.83 -5.29
C VAL A 12 -0.69 11.91 -4.73
N PHE A 13 -0.38 11.19 -3.64
CA PHE A 13 -1.30 10.24 -2.99
C PHE A 13 -1.38 10.51 -1.50
N SER A 14 -2.60 10.56 -0.97
CA SER A 14 -2.88 10.66 0.46
C SER A 14 -2.35 9.43 1.21
N ARG A 15 -1.91 9.67 2.45
CA ARG A 15 -1.47 8.61 3.37
C ARG A 15 -2.67 8.18 4.18
N LEU A 16 -2.95 6.89 4.13
CA LEU A 16 -4.12 6.31 4.74
C LEU A 16 -3.74 5.63 6.04
N ALA A 17 -4.59 5.80 7.05
CA ALA A 17 -4.47 5.07 8.30
C ALA A 17 -4.87 3.61 8.09
N LEU A 18 -4.18 2.71 8.77
CA LEU A 18 -4.40 1.27 8.69
C LEU A 18 -5.53 0.89 9.65
N LYS A 19 -6.41 -0.04 9.24
CA LYS A 19 -7.46 -0.58 10.12
C LYS A 19 -6.88 -1.49 11.21
N ASP A 20 -5.77 -2.16 10.90
CA ASP A 20 -5.10 -3.13 11.75
C ASP A 20 -3.58 -2.89 11.77
N SER A 21 -2.90 -3.55 12.70
CA SER A 21 -1.44 -3.59 12.69
C SER A 21 -0.92 -4.22 11.39
N ALA A 22 0.12 -3.61 10.84
CA ALA A 22 0.63 -3.95 9.52
C ALA A 22 2.15 -4.09 9.55
N LEU A 23 2.67 -5.05 8.78
CA LEU A 23 4.09 -5.34 8.67
C LEU A 23 4.55 -5.17 7.23
N VAL A 24 5.77 -4.69 7.08
CA VAL A 24 6.54 -4.76 5.84
C VAL A 24 7.72 -5.69 6.05
N MET A 25 7.88 -6.65 5.14
CA MET A 25 8.87 -7.70 5.26
C MET A 25 9.65 -7.92 3.96
N THR A 26 10.91 -8.30 4.11
CA THR A 26 11.69 -8.99 3.09
C THR A 26 12.32 -10.23 3.74
N SER A 27 13.10 -11.01 2.98
CA SER A 27 13.80 -12.19 3.51
C SER A 27 14.68 -11.93 4.75
N ASN A 28 15.16 -10.70 4.95
CA ASN A 28 16.12 -10.34 6.00
C ASN A 28 15.71 -9.09 6.80
N PHE A 29 14.49 -8.58 6.59
CA PHE A 29 14.03 -7.34 7.19
C PHE A 29 12.56 -7.45 7.61
N MET A 30 12.23 -6.81 8.73
CA MET A 30 10.85 -6.63 9.19
C MET A 30 10.69 -5.24 9.80
N GLY A 31 9.61 -4.55 9.45
CA GLY A 31 9.23 -3.27 10.00
C GLY A 31 7.72 -3.17 10.23
N LEU A 32 7.31 -2.33 11.18
CA LEU A 32 5.91 -2.00 11.43
C LEU A 32 5.50 -0.86 10.52
N ILE A 33 4.44 -1.01 9.73
CA ILE A 33 3.96 0.05 8.85
C ILE A 33 3.22 1.10 9.67
N ASN A 34 3.61 2.36 9.51
CA ASN A 34 3.00 3.50 10.18
C ASN A 34 1.87 4.10 9.34
N ASP A 35 2.10 4.20 8.02
CA ASP A 35 1.14 4.72 7.04
C ASP A 35 1.38 4.07 5.67
N LEU A 36 0.31 3.99 4.87
CA LEU A 36 0.33 3.40 3.52
C LEU A 36 -0.40 4.31 2.52
N SER A 37 0.13 4.40 1.30
CA SER A 37 -0.46 5.14 0.19
C SER A 37 -0.29 4.34 -1.11
N LEU A 38 -0.94 4.76 -2.20
CA LEU A 38 -0.67 4.20 -3.53
C LEU A 38 0.75 4.46 -4.04
N GLY A 39 1.45 5.46 -3.48
CA GLY A 39 2.80 5.83 -3.88
C GLY A 39 3.93 5.18 -3.08
N GLY A 40 3.61 4.55 -1.95
CA GLY A 40 4.60 4.01 -1.03
C GLY A 40 4.10 3.90 0.39
N LEU A 41 5.01 3.61 1.33
CA LEU A 41 4.69 3.49 2.74
C LEU A 41 5.81 4.00 3.64
N ALA A 42 5.46 4.31 4.89
CA ALA A 42 6.42 4.57 5.96
C ALA A 42 6.36 3.45 6.99
N PHE A 43 7.52 3.09 7.56
CA PHE A 43 7.62 2.00 8.54
C PHE A 43 8.62 2.32 9.65
N SER A 44 8.42 1.70 10.80
CA SER A 44 9.32 1.74 11.95
C SER A 44 10.07 0.42 12.08
N TYR A 45 11.37 0.47 12.40
CA TYR A 45 12.21 -0.73 12.53
C TYR A 45 13.31 -0.56 13.59
N CYS A 46 13.82 -1.68 14.11
CA CYS A 46 14.90 -1.69 15.09
C CYS A 46 16.27 -1.70 14.40
N HIS A 47 17.14 -0.74 14.72
CA HIS A 47 18.42 -0.46 14.05
C HIS A 47 19.55 -1.50 14.24
N LYS A 48 19.27 -2.70 14.78
CA LYS A 48 20.32 -3.73 14.93
C LYS A 48 20.59 -4.56 13.66
N GLY A 49 19.87 -4.32 12.57
CA GLY A 49 19.96 -5.09 11.32
C GLY A 49 20.20 -4.25 10.06
N ALA A 50 20.66 -4.93 9.00
CA ALA A 50 20.78 -4.36 7.66
C ALA A 50 19.41 -3.90 7.14
N LEU A 51 19.39 -2.78 6.40
CA LEU A 51 18.20 -2.25 5.74
C LEU A 51 17.62 -3.25 4.73
N PRO A 52 16.33 -3.15 4.38
CA PRO A 52 15.79 -3.95 3.30
C PRO A 52 16.59 -3.63 2.02
N VAL A 53 17.22 -4.64 1.44
CA VAL A 53 17.93 -4.49 0.17
C VAL A 53 16.90 -4.66 -0.94
N ALA A 54 16.87 -3.71 -1.89
CA ALA A 54 15.91 -3.64 -2.99
C ALA A 54 15.97 -4.84 -3.97
N ASP A 55 16.85 -5.80 -3.70
CA ASP A 55 17.13 -6.97 -4.52
C ASP A 55 16.23 -8.16 -4.14
N THR A 56 15.36 -7.99 -3.14
CA THR A 56 14.46 -9.02 -2.63
C THR A 56 13.01 -8.62 -2.79
N ALA A 57 12.11 -9.61 -2.87
CA ALA A 57 10.67 -9.34 -2.86
C ALA A 57 10.25 -8.65 -1.55
N LEU A 58 9.32 -7.70 -1.66
CA LEU A 58 8.71 -7.02 -0.51
C LEU A 58 7.32 -7.59 -0.28
N GLU A 59 7.00 -7.87 0.98
CA GLU A 59 5.66 -8.26 1.41
C GLU A 59 5.08 -7.20 2.32
N ILE A 60 3.82 -6.84 2.06
CA ILE A 60 3.00 -5.98 2.90
C ILE A 60 1.91 -6.87 3.49
N ILE A 61 1.89 -7.01 4.80
CA ILE A 61 0.99 -7.91 5.52
C ILE A 61 0.13 -7.05 6.45
N ILE A 62 -1.19 -7.14 6.30
CA ILE A 62 -2.16 -6.45 7.17
C ILE A 62 -3.19 -7.49 7.61
N ALA A 63 -3.27 -7.75 8.91
CA ALA A 63 -4.07 -8.84 9.48
C ALA A 63 -3.83 -10.20 8.77
N HIS A 64 -4.77 -10.67 7.95
CA HIS A 64 -4.69 -11.92 7.20
C HIS A 64 -4.43 -11.73 5.70
N ASP A 65 -4.36 -10.49 5.23
CA ASP A 65 -4.13 -10.16 3.83
C ASP A 65 -2.66 -9.89 3.55
N THR A 66 -2.17 -10.36 2.41
CA THR A 66 -0.79 -10.14 1.96
C THR A 66 -0.74 -9.58 0.55
N PHE A 67 0.11 -8.59 0.35
CA PHE A 67 0.44 -8.03 -0.96
C PHE A 67 1.95 -8.13 -1.23
N THR A 68 2.32 -8.81 -2.31
CA THR A 68 3.72 -9.09 -2.65
C THR A 68 4.19 -8.28 -3.86
N MET A 69 5.34 -7.64 -3.72
CA MET A 69 6.06 -6.95 -4.79
C MET A 69 7.38 -7.64 -5.11
N ALA A 70 7.74 -7.66 -6.39
CA ALA A 70 9.02 -8.19 -6.82
C ALA A 70 10.15 -7.18 -6.52
N ALA A 71 11.39 -7.65 -6.57
CA ALA A 71 12.56 -6.79 -6.55
C ALA A 71 12.48 -5.74 -7.68
N GLY A 72 12.93 -4.51 -7.42
CA GLY A 72 12.86 -3.40 -8.38
C GLY A 72 11.48 -2.77 -8.59
N GLN A 73 10.43 -3.23 -7.87
CA GLN A 73 9.11 -2.58 -7.84
C GLN A 73 8.94 -1.63 -6.64
N PHE A 74 10.01 -1.43 -5.89
CA PHE A 74 10.10 -0.43 -4.84
C PHE A 74 11.55 0.03 -4.70
N GLU A 75 11.69 1.17 -4.07
CA GLU A 75 12.97 1.72 -3.67
C GLU A 75 12.84 2.36 -2.30
N ILE A 76 13.97 2.48 -1.61
CA ILE A 76 14.04 3.12 -0.31
C ILE A 76 14.43 4.59 -0.49
N VAL A 77 13.57 5.49 -0.01
CA VAL A 77 13.68 6.93 -0.25
C VAL A 77 14.33 7.67 0.93
N ASP A 78 14.08 7.21 2.16
CA ASP A 78 14.59 7.85 3.37
C ASP A 78 14.71 6.82 4.50
N ASN A 79 15.84 6.82 5.20
CA ASN A 79 16.17 5.85 6.25
C ASN A 79 16.49 6.49 7.60
N ASN A 80 16.50 7.82 7.68
CA ASN A 80 17.17 8.55 8.75
C ASN A 80 16.25 9.47 9.55
N THR A 81 14.92 9.30 9.45
CA THR A 81 14.04 9.97 10.42
C THR A 81 14.24 9.28 11.77
N VAL A 82 14.94 9.98 12.68
CA VAL A 82 15.32 9.47 14.00
C VAL A 82 14.06 9.24 14.84
N GLY A 83 13.69 7.97 15.02
CA GLY A 83 12.81 7.56 16.10
C GLY A 83 13.59 7.43 17.41
N ASN A 84 12.89 7.05 18.47
CA ASN A 84 13.42 7.05 19.83
C ASN A 84 14.74 6.26 19.94
N LYS A 85 15.77 6.87 20.53
CA LYS A 85 17.11 6.27 20.69
C LYS A 85 17.28 5.84 22.15
N GLY A 86 17.28 4.54 22.40
CA GLY A 86 17.75 3.94 23.64
C GLY A 86 19.26 3.68 23.60
N VAL A 87 19.84 3.39 24.77
CA VAL A 87 21.29 3.17 24.95
C VAL A 87 21.79 1.93 24.16
N ASP A 88 20.93 0.91 23.98
CA ASP A 88 21.29 -0.35 23.32
C ASP A 88 20.43 -0.68 22.09
N TRP A 89 19.47 0.17 21.73
CA TRP A 89 18.59 -0.04 20.58
C TRP A 89 18.03 1.31 20.14
N SER A 90 17.89 1.51 18.83
CA SER A 90 17.15 2.64 18.29
C SER A 90 16.02 2.14 17.41
N ILE A 91 14.86 2.78 17.55
CA ILE A 91 13.77 2.67 16.58
C ILE A 91 14.01 3.76 15.54
N LEU A 92 14.06 3.38 14.28
CA LEU A 92 14.20 4.29 13.16
C LEU A 92 12.95 4.24 12.29
N VAL A 93 12.69 5.33 11.58
CA VAL A 93 11.61 5.40 10.59
C VAL A 93 12.21 5.39 9.20
N GLY A 94 11.81 4.40 8.41
CA GLY A 94 12.13 4.26 6.99
C GLY A 94 10.94 4.63 6.11
N ARG A 95 11.23 4.97 4.86
CA ARG A 95 10.23 5.23 3.82
C ARG A 95 10.62 4.53 2.54
N LEU A 96 9.63 3.91 1.91
CA LEU A 96 9.79 3.33 0.59
C LEU A 96 8.79 3.93 -0.39
N ARG A 97 9.18 3.96 -1.65
CA ARG A 97 8.35 4.37 -2.79
C ARG A 97 8.10 3.17 -3.69
N PHE A 98 6.87 3.02 -4.13
CA PHE A 98 6.51 2.03 -5.15
C PHE A 98 6.88 2.56 -6.53
N CYS A 99 7.47 1.71 -7.35
CA CYS A 99 7.89 2.04 -8.71
C CYS A 99 7.64 0.85 -9.64
N ASN A 100 7.60 1.08 -10.96
CA ASN A 100 7.51 0.01 -11.96
C ASN A 100 6.37 -1.00 -11.73
N LEU A 101 5.22 -0.53 -11.22
CA LEU A 101 4.00 -1.34 -11.10
C LEU A 101 3.27 -1.33 -12.44
N ASP A 102 3.06 -2.51 -13.01
CA ASP A 102 2.13 -2.65 -14.13
C ASP A 102 0.69 -2.33 -13.69
N GLY A 103 -0.20 -2.07 -14.65
CA GLY A 103 -1.58 -1.67 -14.37
C GLY A 103 -2.36 -2.71 -13.55
N GLY A 104 -2.14 -4.00 -13.80
CA GLY A 104 -2.81 -5.06 -13.05
C GLY A 104 -2.37 -5.09 -11.59
N LYS A 105 -1.06 -4.93 -11.35
CA LYS A 105 -0.49 -4.91 -10.01
C LYS A 105 -0.86 -3.64 -9.25
N PHE A 106 -0.91 -2.50 -9.93
CA PHE A 106 -1.41 -1.25 -9.38
C PHE A 106 -2.87 -1.39 -8.92
N MET A 107 -3.75 -1.98 -9.74
CA MET A 107 -5.14 -2.22 -9.36
C MET A 107 -5.27 -3.18 -8.17
N ARG A 108 -4.43 -4.21 -8.10
CA ARG A 108 -4.39 -5.10 -6.94
C ARG A 108 -3.96 -4.37 -5.66
N LEU A 109 -2.97 -3.48 -5.75
CA LEU A 109 -2.55 -2.63 -4.63
C LEU A 109 -3.70 -1.72 -4.19
N TRP A 110 -4.40 -1.10 -5.14
CA TRP A 110 -5.57 -0.27 -4.85
C TRP A 110 -6.65 -1.05 -4.08
N HIS A 111 -7.02 -2.24 -4.55
CA HIS A 111 -8.00 -3.07 -3.85
C HIS A 111 -7.53 -3.52 -2.46
N PHE A 112 -6.24 -3.84 -2.33
CA PHE A 112 -5.63 -4.19 -1.06
C PHE A 112 -5.72 -3.04 -0.05
N ILE A 113 -5.35 -1.82 -0.46
CA ILE A 113 -5.45 -0.60 0.35
C ILE A 113 -6.92 -0.30 0.70
N LYS A 114 -7.82 -0.36 -0.29
CA LYS A 114 -9.25 -0.10 -0.09
C LYS A 114 -9.86 -0.97 1.01
N ARG A 115 -9.41 -2.22 1.09
CA ARG A 115 -9.89 -3.16 2.09
C ARG A 115 -9.27 -2.92 3.47
N ASN A 116 -7.99 -2.57 3.53
CA ASN A 116 -7.19 -2.56 4.77
C ASN A 116 -6.95 -1.18 5.40
N CYS A 117 -7.30 -0.09 4.71
CA CYS A 117 -7.10 1.27 5.18
C CYS A 117 -8.41 2.03 5.36
N THR A 118 -8.43 3.00 6.26
CA THR A 118 -9.53 3.96 6.42
C THR A 118 -9.31 5.14 5.48
N PHE A 119 -10.36 5.47 4.73
CA PHE A 119 -10.41 6.67 3.90
C PHE A 119 -11.23 7.68 4.67
N ASP A 120 -10.68 8.87 4.92
CA ASP A 120 -11.52 9.96 5.39
C ASP A 120 -12.55 10.23 4.30
N SER A 121 -13.82 10.26 4.68
CA SER A 121 -14.98 10.35 3.78
C SER A 121 -15.06 11.68 3.01
N SER A 122 -14.04 12.53 3.07
CA SER A 122 -13.86 13.73 2.24
C SER A 122 -12.99 13.49 1.00
N GLU A 123 -12.25 12.38 0.90
CA GLU A 123 -11.33 12.12 -0.22
C GLU A 123 -11.89 11.20 -1.32
N THR A 124 -13.08 10.62 -1.12
CA THR A 124 -13.67 9.70 -2.09
C THR A 124 -14.18 10.38 -3.37
N ASP A 125 -14.33 11.70 -3.36
CA ASP A 125 -14.86 12.45 -4.50
C ASP A 125 -13.76 12.96 -5.46
N ASP A 126 -12.51 13.09 -4.99
CA ASP A 126 -11.43 13.71 -5.80
C ASP A 126 -10.71 12.73 -6.74
N ILE A 127 -10.82 11.42 -6.52
CA ILE A 127 -10.25 10.42 -7.44
C ILE A 127 -11.12 10.26 -8.69
N VAL A 128 -12.40 10.64 -8.62
CA VAL A 128 -13.31 10.69 -9.78
C VAL A 128 -13.19 12.06 -10.50
N GLY A 129 -12.88 13.14 -9.78
CA GLY A 129 -12.80 14.50 -10.33
C GLY A 129 -11.57 14.80 -11.20
N ASN A 130 -10.42 14.19 -10.91
CA ASN A 130 -9.14 14.52 -11.58
C ASN A 130 -8.64 13.50 -12.61
N GLY A 131 -9.56 12.85 -13.33
CA GLY A 131 -9.27 12.32 -14.68
C GLY A 131 -8.34 11.11 -14.80
N ILE A 132 -8.06 10.38 -13.72
CA ILE A 132 -7.28 9.11 -13.80
C ILE A 132 -8.20 7.90 -14.03
N ILE A 133 -9.52 8.02 -13.78
CA ILE A 133 -10.52 6.99 -14.06
C ILE A 133 -11.49 7.48 -15.15
N SER A 134 -11.04 7.51 -16.40
CA SER A 134 -11.92 7.72 -17.58
C SER A 134 -11.91 6.52 -18.54
N HIS A 135 -11.11 5.48 -18.28
CA HIS A 135 -10.92 4.36 -19.22
C HIS A 135 -11.07 2.95 -18.64
N TYR A 136 -11.71 2.78 -17.49
CA TYR A 136 -11.98 1.44 -16.95
C TYR A 136 -13.44 1.14 -16.59
N ASP A 137 -14.40 2.01 -16.93
CA ASP A 137 -15.84 1.74 -16.77
C ASP A 137 -16.45 0.86 -17.87
N ALA A 138 -15.64 0.04 -18.54
CA ALA A 138 -16.13 -0.98 -19.46
C ALA A 138 -15.41 -2.30 -19.23
N LEU A 139 -15.74 -2.98 -18.13
CA LEU A 139 -15.63 -4.44 -18.09
C LEU A 139 -17.03 -5.04 -17.86
N PRO A 140 -17.43 -6.03 -18.68
CA PRO A 140 -18.80 -6.52 -18.74
C PRO A 140 -19.20 -7.19 -17.44
N SER A 141 -20.44 -6.95 -17.02
CA SER A 141 -21.09 -7.68 -15.93
C SER A 141 -21.06 -9.17 -16.25
N VAL A 142 -20.24 -9.94 -15.55
CA VAL A 142 -20.38 -11.40 -15.52
C VAL A 142 -21.62 -11.69 -14.69
N SER A 143 -22.77 -11.92 -15.35
CA SER A 143 -23.92 -12.53 -14.71
C SER A 143 -23.56 -13.98 -14.41
N THR A 144 -23.43 -14.30 -13.12
CA THR A 144 -23.54 -15.70 -12.70
C THR A 144 -25.01 -16.05 -12.59
N ASP A 145 -25.65 -16.30 -13.75
CA ASP A 145 -26.87 -17.09 -13.83
C ASP A 145 -26.49 -18.56 -13.58
N LEU A 146 -26.37 -18.93 -12.30
CA LEU A 146 -26.44 -20.34 -11.92
C LEU A 146 -27.90 -20.77 -12.00
N SER A 147 -28.33 -21.09 -13.22
CA SER A 147 -29.58 -21.81 -13.44
C SER A 147 -29.38 -23.29 -13.09
N GLU A 148 -30.10 -23.72 -12.07
CA GLU A 148 -30.40 -25.14 -11.84
C GLU A 148 -31.10 -25.71 -13.08
N SER A 149 -30.50 -26.71 -13.70
CA SER A 149 -31.19 -27.80 -14.40
C SER A 149 -30.19 -28.97 -14.49
N LEU A 150 -30.30 -30.02 -13.68
CA LEU A 150 -31.16 -31.18 -13.94
C LEU A 150 -31.40 -31.37 -15.44
N ILE A 151 -30.73 -32.37 -16.05
CA ILE A 151 -31.39 -33.56 -16.63
C ILE A 151 -30.33 -34.53 -17.18
N ASN A 152 -30.64 -35.80 -16.92
CA ASN A 152 -30.06 -37.06 -17.34
C ASN A 152 -29.70 -37.23 -18.83
N ASP A 153 -28.95 -38.32 -19.03
CA ASP A 153 -29.04 -39.34 -20.10
C ASP A 153 -27.97 -39.39 -21.20
N ARG A 154 -27.16 -40.46 -21.09
CA ARG A 154 -26.73 -41.43 -22.12
C ARG A 154 -26.01 -40.92 -23.39
N VAL A 155 -24.75 -41.36 -23.59
CA VAL A 155 -24.38 -42.56 -24.40
C VAL A 155 -23.14 -43.18 -23.78
#